data_AF-A0A6G0VVU4-F1
#
_entry.id   AF-A0A6G0VVU4-F1
#
_cell.length_a   1.000
_cell.length_b   1.000
_cell.length_c   1.000
_cell.angle_alpha   90.00
_cell.angle_beta   90.00
_cell.angle_gamma   90.00
#
_symmetry.space_group_name_H-M   'P 1'
#
loop_
_entity.id
_entity.type
_entity.pdbx_description
1 polymer ?
#
loop_
_entity_poly.entity_id
_entity_poly.type
_entity_poly.pdbx_seq_one_letter_code
_entity_poly.pdbx_strand_id
1 'polypeptide(L)'
;MGITGLAKLIADIAPNAIKENEIKNHFGRKIAIDASMSLYQFLIAVRSEGAQLTSADGETTSHIMGTFYRTIRLLENGIKPVYVFDGKPPQMKSSELEKRADRRQEAQKSLEKAEEAGDATGIDKFSKRLVKVTSTHTTECKELLKLMGVPFVEVCLIFVYLFNPTNH
;
A
#
# COMPACT_ATOMS: atom_id res chain seq x y z
N MET A 1 -3.05 0.46 9.68
CA MET A 1 -2.05 1.53 9.91
C MET A 1 -2.78 2.85 9.94
N GLY A 2 -2.26 3.85 10.65
CA GLY A 2 -2.87 5.17 10.77
C GLY A 2 -3.45 5.44 12.15
N ILE A 3 -4.14 6.57 12.29
CA ILE A 3 -4.79 7.00 13.53
C ILE A 3 -6.19 6.38 13.56
N THR A 4 -6.44 5.48 14.51
CA THR A 4 -7.72 4.80 14.65
C THR A 4 -8.85 5.80 14.88
N GLY A 5 -9.92 5.71 14.09
CA GLY A 5 -11.13 6.53 14.24
C GLY A 5 -11.04 7.96 13.68
N LEU A 6 -9.87 8.41 13.22
CA LEU A 6 -9.69 9.80 12.76
C LEU A 6 -10.61 10.18 11.60
N ALA A 7 -10.76 9.31 10.60
CA ALA A 7 -11.61 9.61 9.44
C ALA A 7 -13.08 9.81 9.84
N LYS A 8 -13.58 8.95 10.75
CA LYS A 8 -14.94 9.06 11.30
C LYS A 8 -15.09 10.35 12.11
N LEU A 9 -14.12 10.64 12.98
CA LEU A 9 -14.12 11.84 13.79
C LEU A 9 -14.19 13.13 12.94
N ILE A 10 -13.41 13.20 11.86
CA ILE A 10 -13.43 14.35 10.94
C ILE A 10 -14.78 14.43 10.23
N ALA A 11 -15.34 13.31 9.77
CA ALA A 11 -16.65 13.30 9.14
C ALA A 11 -17.76 13.80 10.09
N ASP A 12 -17.72 13.40 11.36
CA ASP A 12 -18.74 13.75 12.35
C ASP A 12 -18.60 15.22 12.84
N ILE A 13 -17.37 15.70 13.07
CA ILE A 13 -17.12 16.99 13.76
C ILE A 13 -16.69 18.11 12.81
N ALA A 14 -15.99 17.77 11.72
CA ALA A 14 -15.44 18.74 10.78
C ALA A 14 -15.72 18.33 9.31
N PRO A 15 -17.00 18.13 8.92
CA PRO A 15 -17.35 17.62 7.60
C PRO A 15 -16.84 18.52 6.45
N ASN A 16 -16.75 19.82 6.69
CA ASN A 16 -16.23 20.80 5.72
C ASN A 16 -14.74 20.61 5.39
N ALA A 17 -13.99 19.82 6.18
CA ALA A 17 -12.61 19.46 5.88
C ALA A 17 -12.50 18.36 4.80
N ILE A 18 -13.59 17.65 4.50
CA ILE A 18 -13.65 16.60 3.48
C ILE A 18 -14.22 17.19 2.20
N LYS A 19 -13.51 16.99 1.08
CA LYS A 19 -13.96 17.42 -0.26
C LYS A 19 -13.88 16.25 -1.21
N GLU A 20 -15.01 15.90 -1.80
CA GLU A 20 -15.08 14.90 -2.86
C GLU A 20 -15.00 15.57 -4.22
N ASN A 21 -14.15 15.03 -5.09
CA ASN A 21 -13.96 15.53 -6.45
C ASN A 21 -13.78 14.34 -7.39
N GLU A 22 -14.17 14.52 -8.65
CA GLU A 22 -13.84 13.56 -9.68
C GLU A 22 -12.35 13.57 -9.99
N ILE A 23 -11.79 12.41 -10.36
CA ILE A 23 -10.36 12.28 -10.71
C ILE A 23 -9.94 13.24 -11.84
N LYS A 24 -10.87 13.52 -12.78
CA LYS A 24 -10.66 14.43 -13.91
C LYS A 24 -10.33 15.86 -13.47
N ASN A 25 -10.79 16.27 -12.29
CA ASN A 25 -10.53 17.60 -11.73
C ASN A 25 -9.08 17.78 -11.26
N HIS A 26 -8.27 16.72 -11.29
CA HIS A 26 -6.86 16.74 -10.88
C HIS A 26 -5.88 16.72 -12.07
N PHE A 27 -6.34 17.00 -13.29
CA PHE A 27 -5.46 17.12 -14.45
C PHE A 27 -4.30 18.10 -14.21
N GLY A 28 -3.09 17.69 -14.58
CA GLY A 28 -1.86 18.47 -14.42
C GLY A 28 -1.30 18.52 -13.00
N ARG A 29 -2.02 18.00 -11.98
CA ARG A 29 -1.55 18.00 -10.59
C ARG A 29 -0.43 16.99 -10.40
N LYS A 30 0.57 17.38 -9.61
CA LYS A 30 1.62 16.48 -9.11
C LYS A 30 1.18 15.92 -7.77
N ILE A 31 1.31 14.60 -7.57
CA ILE A 31 0.94 13.94 -6.31
C ILE A 31 2.07 13.04 -5.82
N ALA A 32 2.24 12.95 -4.51
CA ALA A 32 3.11 11.97 -3.87
C ALA A 32 2.26 10.77 -3.46
N ILE A 33 2.71 9.56 -3.82
CA ILE A 33 2.02 8.31 -3.53
C ILE A 33 2.86 7.50 -2.55
N ASP A 34 2.27 7.10 -1.43
CA ASP A 34 2.88 6.11 -0.54
C ASP A 34 2.96 4.75 -1.24
N ALA A 35 4.18 4.35 -1.61
CA ALA A 35 4.45 3.12 -2.33
C ALA A 35 4.27 1.89 -1.44
N SER A 36 4.74 1.93 -0.18
CA SER A 36 4.63 0.83 0.78
C SER A 36 3.16 0.44 1.00
N MET A 37 2.30 1.44 1.19
CA MET A 37 0.87 1.23 1.38
C MET A 37 0.20 0.75 0.09
N SER A 38 0.59 1.28 -1.07
CA SER A 38 0.06 0.82 -2.37
C SER A 38 0.41 -0.65 -2.65
N LEU A 39 1.66 -1.06 -2.44
CA LEU A 39 2.11 -2.44 -2.61
C LEU A 39 1.31 -3.42 -1.74
N TYR A 40 1.11 -3.06 -0.47
CA TYR A 40 0.29 -3.87 0.44
C TYR A 40 -1.15 -4.02 -0.04
N GLN A 41 -1.77 -2.94 -0.53
CA GLN A 41 -3.13 -3.00 -1.10
C GLN A 41 -3.18 -3.93 -2.32
N PHE A 42 -2.19 -3.87 -3.22
CA PHE A 42 -2.16 -4.70 -4.41
C PHE A 42 -2.01 -6.18 -4.08
N LEU A 43 -1.12 -6.54 -3.17
CA LEU A 43 -0.90 -7.94 -2.77
C LEU A 43 -2.13 -8.58 -2.09
N ILE A 44 -3.02 -7.76 -1.53
CA ILE A 44 -4.28 -8.22 -0.91
C ILE A 44 -5.42 -8.26 -1.93
N ALA A 45 -5.56 -7.20 -2.73
CA ALA A 45 -6.72 -7.01 -3.58
C ALA A 45 -6.59 -7.69 -4.96
N VAL A 46 -5.37 -7.75 -5.50
CA VAL A 46 -5.11 -8.33 -6.83
C VAL A 46 -4.86 -9.82 -6.65
N ARG A 47 -5.94 -10.60 -6.71
CA ARG A 47 -5.96 -12.05 -6.53
C ARG A 47 -6.87 -12.69 -7.58
N SER A 48 -6.53 -13.91 -8.01
CA SER A 48 -7.39 -14.76 -8.85
C SER A 48 -7.79 -15.97 -8.02
N GLU A 49 -9.09 -16.27 -7.95
CA GLU A 49 -9.61 -17.43 -7.20
C GLU A 49 -9.12 -17.51 -5.73
N GLY A 50 -8.92 -16.35 -5.09
CA GLY A 50 -8.43 -16.26 -3.71
C GLY A 50 -6.91 -16.37 -3.55
N ALA A 51 -6.20 -16.79 -4.59
CA ALA A 51 -4.73 -16.86 -4.63
C ALA A 51 -4.10 -15.59 -5.23
N GLN A 52 -2.86 -15.31 -4.84
CA GLN A 52 -2.09 -14.23 -5.47
C GLN A 52 -1.75 -14.59 -6.91
N LEU A 53 -1.60 -13.58 -7.76
CA LEU A 53 -1.09 -13.80 -9.11
C LEU A 53 0.39 -14.17 -9.01
N THR A 54 0.78 -15.23 -9.70
CA THR A 54 2.16 -15.69 -9.74
C THR A 54 2.65 -15.89 -11.16
N SER A 55 3.97 -15.79 -11.36
CA SER A 55 4.66 -16.25 -12.57
C SER A 55 4.63 -17.78 -12.67
N ALA A 56 5.10 -18.33 -13.79
CA ALA A 56 5.32 -19.75 -13.98
C ALA A 56 6.28 -20.34 -12.92
N ASP A 57 7.22 -19.52 -12.44
CA ASP A 57 8.20 -19.89 -11.41
C ASP A 57 7.64 -19.73 -9.97
N GLY A 58 6.37 -19.34 -9.81
CA GLY A 58 5.72 -19.17 -8.51
C GLY A 58 5.96 -17.81 -7.83
N GLU A 59 6.69 -16.89 -8.48
CA GLU A 59 6.94 -15.55 -7.95
C GLU A 59 5.70 -14.67 -8.02
N THR A 60 5.38 -13.94 -6.95
CA THR A 60 4.20 -13.06 -6.92
C THR A 60 4.31 -11.91 -7.93
N THR A 61 3.24 -11.63 -8.67
CA THR A 61 3.21 -10.56 -9.69
C THR A 61 2.11 -9.51 -9.44
N SER A 62 1.28 -9.72 -8.41
CA SER A 62 0.17 -8.83 -8.04
C SER A 62 0.59 -7.36 -7.84
N HIS A 63 1.78 -7.11 -7.26
CA HIS A 63 2.28 -5.74 -7.05
C HIS A 63 2.73 -5.06 -8.34
N ILE A 64 3.29 -5.80 -9.29
CA ILE A 64 3.67 -5.30 -10.63
C ILE A 64 2.41 -4.88 -11.36
N MET A 65 1.43 -5.78 -11.43
CA MET A 65 0.14 -5.55 -12.11
C MET A 65 -0.59 -4.33 -11.54
N GLY A 66 -0.70 -4.27 -10.21
CA GLY A 66 -1.36 -3.18 -9.52
C GLY A 66 -0.67 -1.84 -9.73
N THR A 67 0.67 -1.82 -9.64
CA THR A 67 1.46 -0.60 -9.85
C THR A 67 1.33 -0.13 -11.30
N PHE A 68 1.47 -1.03 -12.27
CA PHE A 68 1.39 -0.72 -13.69
C PHE A 68 0.06 -0.05 -14.06
N TYR A 69 -1.06 -0.73 -13.81
CA TYR A 69 -2.37 -0.21 -14.20
C TYR A 69 -2.81 1.00 -13.39
N ARG A 70 -2.49 1.07 -12.09
CA ARG A 70 -2.78 2.28 -11.29
C ARG A 70 -2.01 3.48 -11.84
N THR A 71 -0.75 3.29 -12.19
CA THR A 71 0.11 4.36 -12.72
C THR A 71 -0.40 4.85 -14.07
N ILE A 72 -0.72 3.93 -14.99
CA ILE A 72 -1.31 4.28 -16.29
C ILE A 72 -2.59 5.10 -16.10
N ARG A 73 -3.51 4.63 -15.26
CA ARG A 73 -4.77 5.35 -15.02
C ARG A 73 -4.56 6.77 -14.50
N LEU A 74 -3.56 7.00 -13.65
CA LEU A 74 -3.21 8.35 -13.18
C LEU A 74 -2.67 9.21 -14.32
N LEU A 75 -1.74 8.68 -15.11
CA LEU A 75 -1.14 9.36 -16.26
C LEU A 75 -2.17 9.71 -17.33
N GLU A 76 -3.10 8.80 -17.64
CA GLU A 76 -4.21 9.02 -18.58
C GLU A 76 -5.14 10.15 -18.14
N ASN A 77 -5.31 10.36 -16.83
CA ASN A 77 -6.05 11.48 -16.26
C ASN A 77 -5.19 12.75 -16.12
N GLY A 78 -3.98 12.76 -16.69
CA GLY A 78 -3.03 13.88 -16.65
C GLY A 78 -2.43 14.15 -15.28
N ILE A 79 -2.57 13.22 -14.33
CA ILE A 79 -1.97 13.32 -13.00
C ILE A 79 -0.50 12.87 -13.11
N LYS A 80 0.41 13.60 -12.46
CA LYS A 80 1.85 13.33 -12.46
C LYS A 80 2.26 12.71 -11.13
N PRO A 81 2.30 11.37 -11.00
CA PRO A 81 2.64 10.70 -9.76
C PRO A 81 4.15 10.73 -9.49
N VAL A 82 4.51 10.82 -8.21
CA VAL A 82 5.83 10.49 -7.67
C VAL A 82 5.64 9.46 -6.57
N TYR A 83 6.25 8.28 -6.71
CA TYR A 83 6.15 7.24 -5.69
C TYR A 83 7.17 7.48 -4.58
N VAL A 84 6.73 7.34 -3.33
CA VAL A 84 7.54 7.54 -2.14
C VAL A 84 7.70 6.21 -1.42
N PHE A 85 8.93 5.73 -1.35
CA PHE A 85 9.28 4.49 -0.65
C PHE A 85 9.83 4.80 0.73
N ASP A 86 9.30 4.10 1.74
CA ASP A 86 9.78 4.24 3.12
C ASP A 86 11.20 3.69 3.28
N GLY A 87 12.02 4.43 4.01
CA GLY A 87 13.30 3.98 4.54
C GLY A 87 13.18 3.34 5.92
N LYS A 88 14.28 3.38 6.69
CA LYS A 88 14.35 2.75 8.02
C LYS A 88 13.32 3.37 8.99
N PRO A 89 12.46 2.57 9.65
CA PRO A 89 11.48 3.07 10.61
C PRO A 89 12.17 3.72 11.83
N PRO A 90 11.56 4.72 12.48
CA PRO A 90 12.15 5.36 13.66
C PRO A 90 12.05 4.44 14.87
N GLN A 91 12.96 4.56 15.83
CA GLN A 91 13.00 3.69 17.01
C GLN A 91 11.69 3.71 17.82
N MET A 92 11.02 4.85 17.93
CA MET A 92 9.72 4.96 18.63
C MET A 92 8.61 4.07 18.04
N LYS A 93 8.77 3.57 16.81
CA LYS A 93 7.82 2.68 16.14
C LYS A 93 8.05 1.20 16.47
N SER A 94 9.09 0.85 17.24
CA SER A 94 9.46 -0.54 17.57
C SER A 94 8.31 -1.32 18.22
N SER A 95 7.67 -0.74 19.23
CA SER A 95 6.56 -1.38 19.95
C SER A 95 5.34 -1.67 19.06
N GLU A 96 5.05 -0.81 18.09
CA GLU A 96 3.99 -1.04 17.10
C GLU A 96 4.38 -2.10 16.07
N LEU A 97 5.67 -2.20 15.73
CA LEU A 97 6.18 -3.26 14.85
C LEU A 97 6.09 -4.64 15.52
N GLU A 98 6.40 -4.72 16.81
CA GLU A 98 6.25 -5.94 17.62
C GLU A 98 4.79 -6.38 17.69
N LYS A 99 3.87 -5.48 18.06
CA LYS A 99 2.42 -5.77 18.06
C LYS A 99 1.89 -6.24 16.70
N ARG A 100 2.53 -5.87 15.59
CA ARG A 100 2.18 -6.37 14.25
C ARG A 100 2.79 -7.74 13.96
N ALA A 101 3.95 -8.06 14.53
CA ALA A 101 4.49 -9.40 14.48
C ALA A 101 3.58 -10.37 15.25
N ASP A 102 3.15 -10.00 16.45
CA ASP A 102 2.27 -10.84 17.28
C ASP A 102 0.94 -11.14 16.61
N ARG A 103 0.27 -10.10 16.07
CA ARG A 103 -0.98 -10.25 15.31
C ARG A 103 -0.84 -11.16 14.09
N ARG A 104 0.35 -11.22 13.48
CA ARG A 104 0.62 -12.13 12.35
C ARG A 104 0.82 -13.56 12.84
N GLN A 105 1.53 -13.78 13.93
CA GLN A 105 1.65 -15.12 14.53
C GLN A 105 0.29 -15.68 14.94
N GLU A 106 -0.58 -14.84 15.51
CA GLU A 106 -1.95 -15.24 15.84
C GLU A 106 -2.78 -15.54 14.59
N ALA A 107 -2.64 -14.74 13.52
CA ALA A 107 -3.29 -15.01 12.24
C ALA A 107 -2.79 -16.30 11.59
N GLN A 108 -1.51 -16.64 11.74
CA GLN A 108 -0.91 -17.87 11.24
C GLN A 108 -1.53 -19.10 11.92
N LYS A 109 -1.58 -19.09 13.26
CA LYS A 109 -2.24 -20.16 14.04
C LYS A 109 -3.72 -20.29 13.70
N SER A 110 -4.37 -19.17 13.39
CA SER A 110 -5.79 -19.16 13.00
C SER A 110 -6.01 -19.67 11.57
N LEU A 111 -5.04 -19.46 10.67
CA LEU A 111 -5.05 -20.01 9.32
C LEU A 111 -4.93 -21.55 9.37
N GLU A 112 -3.95 -22.07 10.11
CA GLU A 112 -3.73 -23.52 10.25
C GLU A 112 -5.00 -24.23 10.74
N LYS A 113 -5.67 -23.68 11.75
CA LYS A 113 -6.95 -24.20 12.24
C LYS A 113 -8.07 -24.13 11.20
N ALA A 114 -8.12 -23.08 10.40
CA ALA A 114 -9.13 -22.93 9.35
C ALA A 114 -8.89 -23.92 8.18
N GLU A 115 -7.63 -24.19 7.86
CA GLU A 115 -7.21 -25.20 6.89
C GLU A 115 -7.58 -26.62 7.37
N GLU A 116 -7.29 -26.94 8.63
CA GLU A 116 -7.69 -28.22 9.25
C GLU A 116 -9.22 -28.41 9.27
N ALA A 117 -9.98 -27.33 9.48
CA ALA A 117 -11.45 -27.33 9.51
C ALA A 117 -12.11 -27.25 8.12
N GLY A 118 -11.34 -27.02 7.04
CA GLY A 118 -11.87 -26.82 5.69
C GLY A 118 -12.73 -25.56 5.53
N ASP A 119 -12.59 -24.55 6.40
CA ASP A 119 -13.34 -23.30 6.32
C ASP A 119 -12.72 -22.35 5.27
N ALA A 120 -13.22 -22.43 4.04
CA ALA A 120 -12.76 -21.60 2.93
C ALA A 120 -12.84 -20.08 3.23
N THR A 121 -13.81 -19.64 4.02
CA THR A 121 -13.96 -18.21 4.36
C THR A 121 -12.93 -17.75 5.38
N GLY A 122 -12.63 -18.60 6.37
CA GLY A 122 -11.55 -18.42 7.32
C GLY A 122 -10.19 -18.38 6.63
N ILE A 123 -9.94 -19.32 5.72
CA ILE A 123 -8.69 -19.43 4.95
C ILE A 123 -8.41 -18.14 4.17
N ASP A 124 -9.36 -17.64 3.39
CA ASP A 124 -9.19 -16.38 2.63
C ASP A 124 -8.92 -15.19 3.57
N LYS A 125 -9.68 -15.09 4.67
CA LYS A 125 -9.54 -13.99 5.64
C LYS A 125 -8.17 -13.98 6.33
N PHE A 126 -7.69 -15.13 6.78
CA PHE A 126 -6.40 -15.21 7.48
C PHE A 126 -5.23 -15.14 6.51
N SER A 127 -5.33 -15.72 5.31
CA SER A 127 -4.29 -15.59 4.27
C SER A 127 -4.03 -14.13 3.88
N LYS A 128 -5.08 -13.30 3.80
CA LYS A 128 -4.95 -11.85 3.54
C LYS A 128 -4.22 -11.11 4.66
N ARG A 129 -4.35 -11.55 5.92
CA ARG A 129 -3.68 -10.94 7.08
C ARG A 129 -2.19 -11.26 7.17
N LEU A 130 -1.76 -12.34 6.52
CA LEU A 130 -0.37 -12.79 6.50
C LEU A 130 0.46 -12.13 5.39
N VAL A 131 -0.20 -11.46 4.43
CA VAL A 131 0.47 -10.76 3.33
C VAL A 131 1.52 -9.78 3.87
N LYS A 132 2.75 -9.93 3.36
CA LYS A 132 3.87 -9.07 3.71
C LYS A 132 4.52 -8.54 2.43
N VAL A 133 4.80 -7.24 2.42
CA VAL A 133 5.65 -6.63 1.39
C VAL A 133 7.10 -6.99 1.71
N THR A 134 7.80 -7.59 0.75
CA THR A 134 9.21 -7.95 0.84
C THR A 134 10.08 -6.89 0.14
N SER A 135 11.40 -6.94 0.35
CA SER A 135 12.34 -6.08 -0.38
C SER A 135 12.33 -6.35 -1.89
N THR A 136 12.07 -7.59 -2.29
CA THR A 136 11.95 -7.99 -3.70
C THR A 136 10.82 -7.23 -4.39
N HIS A 137 9.61 -7.21 -3.80
CA HIS A 137 8.47 -6.47 -4.36
C HIS A 137 8.77 -4.97 -4.54
N THR A 138 9.49 -4.39 -3.57
CA THR A 138 9.92 -3.00 -3.64
C THR A 138 10.91 -2.76 -4.77
N THR A 139 11.87 -3.68 -4.96
CA THR A 139 12.90 -3.57 -6.00
C THR A 139 12.29 -3.68 -7.39
N GLU A 140 11.45 -4.68 -7.63
CA GLU A 140 10.73 -4.88 -8.89
C GLU A 140 9.79 -3.70 -9.21
N CYS A 141 9.11 -3.15 -8.20
CA CYS A 141 8.27 -1.98 -8.37
C CYS A 141 9.09 -0.73 -8.78
N LYS A 142 10.27 -0.52 -8.17
CA LYS A 142 11.16 0.58 -8.56
C LYS A 142 11.68 0.41 -9.98
N GLU A 143 12.05 -0.81 -10.36
CA GLU A 143 12.48 -1.12 -11.71
C GLU A 143 11.37 -0.85 -12.74
N LEU A 144 10.15 -1.33 -12.46
CA LEU A 144 8.97 -1.04 -13.28
C LEU A 144 8.75 0.47 -13.45
N LEU A 145 8.75 1.23 -12.35
CA LEU A 145 8.53 2.68 -12.40
C LEU A 145 9.63 3.39 -13.22
N LYS A 146 10.88 2.94 -13.10
CA LYS A 146 12.00 3.43 -13.90
C LYS A 146 11.78 3.16 -15.39
N LEU A 147 11.36 1.96 -15.76
CA LEU A 147 11.05 1.58 -17.15
C LEU A 147 9.86 2.37 -17.71
N MET A 148 8.87 2.68 -16.87
CA MET A 148 7.72 3.52 -17.24
C MET A 148 8.05 5.02 -17.32
N GLY A 149 9.26 5.45 -16.93
CA GLY A 149 9.64 6.85 -16.87
C GLY A 149 8.96 7.64 -15.74
N VAL A 150 8.48 6.95 -14.69
CA VAL A 150 7.79 7.57 -13.56
C VAL A 150 8.77 7.78 -12.39
N PRO A 151 8.87 9.00 -11.85
CA PRO A 151 9.81 9.29 -10.78
C PRO A 151 9.40 8.61 -9.47
N PHE A 152 10.40 8.21 -8.69
CA PHE A 152 10.23 7.79 -7.31
C PHE A 152 11.34 8.32 -6.42
N VAL A 153 11.07 8.40 -5.13
CA VAL A 153 12.01 8.84 -4.10
C VAL A 153 12.05 7.84 -2.96
N GLU A 154 13.21 7.70 -2.34
CA GLU A 154 13.41 6.92 -1.12
C GLU A 154 13.62 7.89 0.03
N VAL A 155 12.76 7.80 1.05
CA VAL A 155 12.80 8.72 2.18
C VAL A 155 13.29 8.02 3.43
N CYS A 156 14.41 8.50 3.97
CA CYS A 156 14.63 8.38 5.41
C CYS A 156 13.60 9.28 6.11
N LEU A 157 13.00 8.81 7.20
CA LEU A 157 11.84 9.38 7.90
C LEU A 157 11.93 10.84 8.40
N ILE A 158 12.95 11.58 8.00
CA ILE A 158 13.12 13.02 8.21
C ILE A 158 12.20 13.86 7.27
N PHE A 159 11.52 13.23 6.30
CA PHE A 159 10.87 13.94 5.19
C PHE A 159 9.52 14.62 5.47
N VAL A 160 9.03 14.64 6.73
CA VAL A 160 7.82 15.44 7.08
C VAL A 160 8.01 16.93 6.78
N TYR A 161 9.24 17.39 6.55
CA TYR A 161 9.56 18.80 6.29
C TYR A 161 9.47 19.28 4.82
N LEU A 162 9.31 18.40 3.82
CA LEU A 162 9.55 18.80 2.41
C LEU A 162 8.30 19.12 1.56
N PHE A 163 7.11 19.12 2.14
CA PHE A 163 5.87 19.49 1.44
C PHE A 163 5.04 20.54 2.21
N ASN A 164 5.71 21.59 2.68
CA ASN A 164 5.02 22.81 3.09
C ASN A 164 5.17 23.86 1.97
N PRO A 165 4.16 24.04 1.08
CA PRO A 165 4.17 25.10 0.09
C PRO A 165 3.70 26.40 0.77
N THR A 166 4.51 26.92 1.67
CA THR A 166 4.44 28.31 2.08
C THR A 166 5.84 28.87 1.90
N ASN A 167 6.13 29.39 0.70
CA ASN A 167 7.00 30.54 0.49
C ASN A 167 6.91 31.00 -0.97
N HIS A 168 6.32 32.20 -1.10
CA HIS A 168 6.16 33.11 -2.23
C HIS A 168 5.12 32.76 -3.31
#